data_AF-A0A917HHY6-F1
#
_entry.id   AF-A0A917HHY6-F1
#
_cell.length_a   1.000
_cell.length_b   1.000
_cell.length_c   1.000
_cell.angle_alpha   90.00
_cell.angle_beta   90.00
_cell.angle_gamma   90.00
#
_symmetry.space_group_name_H-M   'P 1'
#
loop_
_entity.id
_entity.type
_entity.pdbx_description
1 polymer ?
#
loop_
_entity_poly.entity_id
_entity_poly.type
_entity_poly.pdbx_seq_one_letter_code
_entity_poly.pdbx_strand_id
1 'polypeptide(L)'
;MNKNEQLKAYVHTIFAPYQDIKSANEFEEELLQNLLEKYSEHKQNGYSDQDAYQMTIDSVGDVSELIDTLNLSYNELEEAIQMNFSKQRLTDSDFQSVSVHDGKFNYSNLKRSDFSNSDLKNSTFKGSDLTECTFENANLTKTLFRNSNLNKVTFNNCIYVGTYFKRCNLTGLVFDGETFRSNVQFRGNDLKKADFNGATMDQLTYNFLKASDADLSNVIIHKGGL
;
A
#
# COMPACT_ATOMS: atom_id res chain seq x y z
N MET A 1 -10.27 20.01 44.68
CA MET A 1 -10.62 19.46 43.37
C MET A 1 -11.66 18.37 43.59
N ASN A 2 -12.85 18.50 43.01
CA ASN A 2 -13.89 17.48 43.17
C ASN A 2 -13.53 16.21 42.36
N LYS A 3 -14.16 15.07 42.64
CA LYS A 3 -13.80 13.80 41.97
C LYS A 3 -14.02 13.81 40.45
N ASN A 4 -14.97 14.61 39.95
CA ASN A 4 -15.18 14.80 38.52
C ASN A 4 -14.01 15.54 37.86
N GLU A 5 -13.46 16.56 38.54
CA GLU A 5 -12.24 17.26 38.10
C GLU A 5 -11.03 16.32 38.13
N GLN A 6 -10.93 15.44 39.14
CA GLN A 6 -9.86 14.43 39.22
C GLN A 6 -9.96 13.40 38.08
N LEU A 7 -11.16 13.00 37.69
CA LEU A 7 -11.38 12.07 36.58
C LEU A 7 -11.04 12.73 35.22
N LYS A 8 -11.43 14.00 35.05
CA LYS A 8 -11.03 14.80 33.88
C LYS A 8 -9.52 14.92 33.75
N ALA A 9 -8.84 15.26 34.84
CA ALA A 9 -7.38 15.38 34.84
C ALA A 9 -6.69 14.04 34.58
N TYR A 10 -7.24 12.94 35.09
CA TYR A 10 -6.73 11.59 34.85
C TYR A 10 -6.81 11.22 33.35
N VAL A 11 -8.00 11.34 32.75
CA VAL A 11 -8.19 11.06 31.31
C VAL A 11 -7.30 11.96 30.46
N HIS A 12 -7.26 13.26 30.76
CA HIS A 12 -6.42 14.19 30.02
C HIS A 12 -4.92 13.86 30.11
N THR A 13 -4.46 13.30 31.24
CA THR A 13 -3.06 12.87 31.39
C THR A 13 -2.73 11.68 30.48
N ILE A 14 -3.67 10.76 30.27
CA ILE A 14 -3.50 9.62 29.35
C ILE A 14 -3.40 10.11 27.89
N PHE A 15 -4.17 11.14 27.53
CA PHE A 15 -4.23 11.67 26.17
C PHE A 15 -3.27 12.83 25.90
N ALA A 16 -2.59 13.35 26.92
CA ALA A 16 -1.63 14.44 26.79
C ALA A 16 -0.56 14.22 25.70
N PRO A 17 -0.03 13.00 25.47
CA PRO A 17 0.91 12.74 24.37
C PRO A 17 0.28 12.79 22.97
N TYR A 18 -1.05 12.79 22.86
CA TYR A 18 -1.80 12.52 21.62
C TYR A 18 -2.68 13.68 21.15
N GLN A 19 -2.54 14.87 21.73
CA GLN A 19 -3.44 16.02 21.49
C GLN A 19 -3.47 16.52 20.04
N ASP A 20 -2.43 16.23 19.24
CA ASP A 20 -2.36 16.60 17.83
C ASP A 20 -3.15 15.66 16.91
N ILE A 21 -3.64 14.52 17.43
CA ILE A 21 -4.36 13.51 16.66
C ILE A 21 -5.87 13.71 16.83
N LYS A 22 -6.55 14.11 15.74
CA LYS A 22 -8.00 14.40 15.77
C LYS A 22 -8.84 13.24 16.34
N SER A 23 -8.55 12.01 15.93
CA SER A 23 -9.26 10.82 16.41
C SER A 23 -8.95 10.49 17.88
N ALA A 24 -7.76 10.84 18.38
CA ALA A 24 -7.45 10.69 19.80
C ALA A 24 -8.25 11.68 20.65
N ASN A 25 -8.44 12.92 20.16
CA ASN A 25 -9.28 13.91 20.85
C ASN A 25 -10.77 13.50 20.86
N GLU A 26 -11.29 12.96 19.76
CA GLU A 26 -12.65 12.41 19.70
C GLU A 26 -12.84 11.24 20.69
N PHE A 27 -11.83 10.36 20.80
CA PHE A 27 -11.84 9.25 21.73
C PHE A 27 -11.66 9.68 23.20
N GLU A 28 -10.87 10.72 23.47
CA GLU A 28 -10.72 11.33 24.80
C GLU A 28 -12.08 11.81 25.33
N GLU A 29 -12.84 12.52 24.49
CA GLU A 29 -14.17 13.02 24.83
C GLU A 29 -15.16 11.89 25.11
N GLU A 30 -15.19 10.86 24.27
CA GLU A 30 -16.07 9.70 24.43
C GLU A 30 -15.74 8.91 25.72
N LEU A 31 -14.46 8.64 25.96
CA LEU A 31 -14.01 7.95 27.16
C LEU A 31 -14.36 8.75 28.42
N LEU A 32 -14.12 10.06 28.40
CA LEU A 32 -14.42 10.93 29.55
C LEU A 32 -15.92 10.91 29.89
N GLN A 33 -16.81 10.97 28.89
CA GLN A 33 -18.25 10.89 29.11
C GLN A 33 -18.64 9.57 29.77
N ASN A 34 -18.18 8.45 29.21
CA ASN A 34 -18.46 7.11 29.74
C ASN A 34 -18.01 6.96 31.20
N LEU A 35 -16.87 7.53 31.57
CA LEU A 35 -16.36 7.45 32.94
C LEU A 35 -17.11 8.37 33.91
N LEU A 36 -17.53 9.55 33.47
CA LEU A 36 -18.36 10.44 34.29
C LEU A 36 -19.74 9.83 34.57
N GLU A 37 -20.34 9.16 33.58
CA GLU A 37 -21.59 8.41 33.75
C GLU A 37 -21.42 7.28 34.77
N LYS A 38 -20.36 6.48 34.62
CA LYS A 38 -20.07 5.36 35.52
C LYS A 38 -19.77 5.80 36.96
N TYR A 39 -19.02 6.87 37.13
CA TYR A 39 -18.81 7.48 38.44
C TYR A 39 -20.13 7.91 39.08
N SER A 40 -21.01 8.54 38.31
CA SER A 40 -22.33 8.98 38.76
C SER A 40 -23.23 7.79 39.16
N GLU A 41 -23.15 6.67 38.44
CA GLU A 41 -23.83 5.43 38.77
C GLU A 41 -23.36 4.86 40.12
N HIS A 42 -22.05 4.80 40.35
CA HIS A 42 -21.50 4.39 41.65
C HIS A 42 -21.96 5.33 42.78
N LYS A 43 -22.03 6.64 42.53
CA LYS A 43 -22.58 7.58 43.52
C LYS A 43 -24.05 7.32 43.83
N GLN A 44 -24.87 7.01 42.84
CA GLN A 44 -26.28 6.66 43.03
C GLN A 44 -26.45 5.34 43.79
N ASN A 45 -25.52 4.39 43.59
CA ASN A 45 -25.49 3.11 44.29
C ASN A 45 -24.97 3.19 45.74
N GLY A 46 -24.75 4.39 46.28
CA GLY A 46 -24.43 4.63 47.69
C GLY A 46 -22.94 4.52 48.04
N TYR A 47 -22.06 4.41 47.04
CA TYR A 47 -20.62 4.38 47.28
C TYR A 47 -20.09 5.74 47.74
N SER A 48 -19.04 5.72 48.57
CA SER A 48 -18.33 6.94 48.95
C SER A 48 -17.68 7.58 47.71
N ASP A 49 -17.38 8.87 47.78
CA ASP A 49 -16.68 9.57 46.67
C ASP A 49 -15.34 8.90 46.34
N GLN A 50 -14.65 8.37 47.35
CA GLN A 50 -13.37 7.72 47.16
C GLN A 50 -13.52 6.34 46.50
N ASP A 51 -14.50 5.54 46.95
CA ASP A 51 -14.71 4.19 46.41
C ASP A 51 -15.28 4.25 44.98
N ALA A 52 -16.24 5.14 44.73
CA ALA A 52 -16.80 5.37 43.39
C ALA A 52 -15.72 5.80 42.39
N TYR A 53 -14.80 6.68 42.81
CA TYR A 53 -13.67 7.10 41.99
C TYR A 53 -12.73 5.93 41.69
N GLN A 54 -12.33 5.16 42.71
CA GLN A 54 -11.42 4.02 42.53
C GLN A 54 -12.02 2.94 41.61
N MET A 55 -13.29 2.59 41.82
CA MET A 55 -13.99 1.61 40.96
C MET A 55 -14.11 2.08 39.50
N THR A 56 -14.26 3.39 39.29
CA THR A 56 -14.34 3.96 37.93
C THR A 56 -12.99 3.82 37.21
N ILE A 57 -11.88 4.20 37.85
CA ILE A 57 -10.54 4.12 37.24
C ILE A 57 -10.08 2.67 37.06
N ASP A 58 -10.35 1.77 38.01
CA ASP A 58 -9.98 0.36 37.92
C ASP A 58 -10.67 -0.34 36.74
N SER A 59 -11.87 0.14 36.38
CA SER A 59 -12.65 -0.42 35.28
C SER A 59 -12.14 -0.06 33.88
N VAL A 60 -11.22 0.92 33.81
CA VAL A 60 -10.56 1.33 32.57
C VAL A 60 -9.41 0.37 32.27
N GLY A 61 -8.71 -0.15 33.28
CA GLY A 61 -7.47 -0.91 33.06
C GLY A 61 -6.40 -0.06 32.36
N ASP A 62 -5.36 -0.72 31.83
CA ASP A 62 -4.21 -0.07 31.15
C ASP A 62 -4.61 0.45 29.75
N VAL A 63 -5.58 1.38 29.71
CA VAL A 63 -6.00 2.06 28.47
C VAL A 63 -4.84 2.86 27.86
N SER A 64 -3.85 3.26 28.68
CA SER A 64 -2.55 3.71 28.20
C SER A 64 -1.92 2.72 27.22
N GLU A 65 -1.79 1.44 27.61
CA GLU A 65 -1.16 0.42 26.76
C GLU A 65 -1.95 0.14 25.48
N LEU A 66 -3.28 0.17 25.56
CA LEU A 66 -4.15 0.01 24.39
C LEU A 66 -4.06 1.21 23.43
N ILE A 67 -4.04 2.43 23.95
CA ILE A 67 -3.89 3.66 23.16
C ILE A 67 -2.51 3.69 22.50
N ASP A 68 -1.45 3.36 23.23
CA ASP A 68 -0.09 3.28 22.71
C ASP A 68 -0.02 2.28 21.55
N THR A 69 -0.64 1.10 21.71
CA THR A 69 -0.70 0.07 20.66
C THR A 69 -1.49 0.53 19.43
N LEU A 70 -2.64 1.17 19.62
CA LEU A 70 -3.47 1.69 18.52
C LEU A 70 -2.79 2.85 17.79
N ASN A 71 -2.11 3.74 18.50
CA ASN A 71 -1.39 4.86 17.91
C ASN A 71 -0.14 4.39 17.16
N LEU A 72 0.61 3.41 17.66
CA LEU A 72 1.70 2.79 16.91
C LEU A 72 1.18 2.16 15.61
N SER A 73 0.10 1.38 15.68
CA SER A 73 -0.55 0.79 14.52
C SER A 73 -1.05 1.86 13.53
N TYR A 74 -1.66 2.94 14.03
CA TYR A 74 -2.15 4.03 13.20
C TYR A 74 -1.02 4.84 12.55
N ASN A 75 0.10 5.08 13.26
CA ASN A 75 1.27 5.74 12.71
C ASN A 75 1.98 4.87 11.66
N GLU A 76 2.10 3.55 11.89
CA GLU A 76 2.58 2.59 10.88
C GLU A 76 1.66 2.58 9.64
N LEU A 77 0.35 2.67 9.85
CA LEU A 77 -0.63 2.82 8.78
C LEU A 77 -0.51 4.19 8.07
N GLU A 78 -0.25 5.29 8.78
CA GLU A 78 -0.06 6.63 8.21
C GLU A 78 1.25 6.76 7.42
N GLU A 79 2.35 6.16 7.90
CA GLU A 79 3.61 6.05 7.16
C GLU A 79 3.44 5.19 5.90
N ALA A 80 2.61 4.14 5.96
CA ALA A 80 2.17 3.40 4.79
C ALA A 80 1.23 4.21 3.86
N ILE A 81 0.65 5.32 4.31
CA ILE A 81 -0.41 6.07 3.59
C ILE A 81 0.10 7.13 2.60
N GLN A 82 1.40 7.43 2.47
CA GLN A 82 1.81 8.21 1.29
C GLN A 82 3.26 8.11 0.79
N MET A 83 3.65 6.95 0.27
CA MET A 83 4.78 6.85 -0.70
C MET A 83 4.39 7.39 -2.08
N ASN A 84 4.07 8.69 -2.14
CA ASN A 84 3.60 9.37 -3.33
C ASN A 84 4.70 10.21 -4.00
N PHE A 85 5.30 9.60 -5.00
CA PHE A 85 6.29 10.16 -5.90
C PHE A 85 5.66 10.71 -7.19
N SER A 86 4.35 10.97 -7.22
CA SER A 86 3.65 11.41 -8.44
C SER A 86 4.05 12.84 -8.83
N LYS A 87 4.09 13.10 -10.14
CA LYS A 87 4.43 14.40 -10.75
C LYS A 87 5.85 14.89 -10.44
N GLN A 88 6.74 13.98 -10.06
CA GLN A 88 8.12 14.30 -9.73
C GLN A 88 9.05 14.16 -10.95
N ARG A 89 10.19 14.85 -10.88
CA ARG A 89 11.34 14.62 -11.79
C ARG A 89 12.34 13.74 -11.05
N LEU A 90 12.34 12.45 -11.38
CA LEU A 90 13.11 11.40 -10.75
C LEU A 90 13.91 10.65 -11.83
N THR A 91 14.52 11.40 -12.75
CA THR A 91 15.40 10.86 -13.79
C THR A 91 16.70 10.38 -13.15
N ASP A 92 17.26 9.27 -13.62
CA ASP A 92 18.51 8.67 -13.10
C ASP A 92 18.47 8.36 -11.59
N SER A 93 17.28 8.12 -11.03
CA SER A 93 17.13 7.87 -9.58
C SER A 93 17.37 6.41 -9.24
N ASP A 94 17.99 6.18 -8.08
CA ASP A 94 18.23 4.86 -7.54
C ASP A 94 17.11 4.48 -6.57
N PHE A 95 16.31 3.50 -6.97
CA PHE A 95 15.27 2.84 -6.18
C PHE A 95 15.57 1.33 -6.03
N GLN A 96 16.83 0.92 -6.11
CA GLN A 96 17.17 -0.48 -5.93
C GLN A 96 16.78 -0.94 -4.52
N SER A 97 16.24 -2.15 -4.44
CA SER A 97 15.88 -2.84 -3.18
C SER A 97 14.89 -2.11 -2.27
N VAL A 98 14.18 -1.09 -2.77
CA VAL A 98 13.17 -0.38 -1.97
C VAL A 98 11.94 -1.26 -1.75
N SER A 99 11.30 -1.11 -0.59
CA SER A 99 10.00 -1.72 -0.30
C SER A 99 8.93 -0.62 -0.32
N VAL A 100 8.23 -0.50 -1.44
CA VAL A 100 7.22 0.53 -1.70
C VAL A 100 5.91 -0.16 -2.07
N HIS A 101 5.15 -0.50 -1.04
CA HIS A 101 3.79 -1.03 -1.19
C HIS A 101 2.83 0.13 -1.45
N ASP A 102 1.89 -0.06 -2.37
CA ASP A 102 0.84 0.93 -2.69
C ASP A 102 1.41 2.31 -3.15
N GLY A 103 2.64 2.31 -3.67
CA GLY A 103 3.36 3.49 -4.12
C GLY A 103 2.70 4.20 -5.31
N LYS A 104 2.81 5.53 -5.35
CA LYS A 104 2.25 6.35 -6.44
C LYS A 104 3.34 7.09 -7.19
N PHE A 105 3.63 6.67 -8.41
CA PHE A 105 4.62 7.26 -9.32
C PHE A 105 3.96 7.94 -10.53
N ASN A 106 2.72 8.40 -10.38
CA ASN A 106 1.91 8.82 -11.52
C ASN A 106 2.40 10.13 -12.11
N TYR A 107 2.44 10.22 -13.44
CA TYR A 107 2.83 11.43 -14.18
C TYR A 107 4.24 11.92 -13.85
N SER A 108 5.10 11.03 -13.36
CA SER A 108 6.50 11.33 -13.04
C SER A 108 7.41 11.06 -14.23
N ASN A 109 8.50 11.81 -14.31
CA ASN A 109 9.60 11.51 -15.22
C ASN A 109 10.62 10.66 -14.49
N LEU A 110 10.69 9.38 -14.83
CA LEU A 110 11.49 8.34 -14.18
C LEU A 110 12.57 7.78 -15.11
N LYS A 111 12.84 8.42 -16.25
CA LYS A 111 13.79 7.90 -17.25
C LYS A 111 15.10 7.43 -16.61
N ARG A 112 15.57 6.25 -17.02
CA ARG A 112 16.83 5.63 -16.57
C ARG A 112 16.93 5.38 -15.06
N SER A 113 15.82 5.40 -14.35
CA SER A 113 15.80 5.03 -12.93
C SER A 113 15.81 3.53 -12.74
N ASP A 114 16.39 3.11 -11.64
CA ASP A 114 16.64 1.71 -11.34
C ASP A 114 15.78 1.25 -10.16
N PHE A 115 14.91 0.28 -10.39
CA PHE A 115 14.01 -0.36 -9.42
C PHE A 115 14.40 -1.82 -9.18
N SER A 116 15.63 -2.22 -9.47
CA SER A 116 16.05 -3.62 -9.34
C SER A 116 15.92 -4.12 -7.90
N ASN A 117 15.45 -5.35 -7.73
CA ASN A 117 15.21 -6.04 -6.45
C ASN A 117 14.18 -5.34 -5.54
N SER A 118 13.38 -4.40 -6.06
CA SER A 118 12.38 -3.68 -5.26
C SER A 118 11.09 -4.50 -5.06
N ASP A 119 10.39 -4.22 -3.97
CA ASP A 119 9.02 -4.67 -3.75
C ASP A 119 8.04 -3.53 -4.04
N LEU A 120 7.32 -3.62 -5.16
CA LEU A 120 6.44 -2.58 -5.68
C LEU A 120 4.96 -3.00 -5.68
N LYS A 121 4.59 -3.97 -4.84
CA LYS A 121 3.21 -4.47 -4.73
C LYS A 121 2.17 -3.34 -4.74
N ASN A 122 1.13 -3.51 -5.55
CA ASN A 122 0.01 -2.56 -5.70
C ASN A 122 0.40 -1.14 -6.17
N SER A 123 1.63 -0.89 -6.60
CA SER A 123 2.06 0.44 -7.03
C SER A 123 1.44 0.89 -8.36
N THR A 124 1.42 2.19 -8.62
CA THR A 124 0.89 2.78 -9.87
C THR A 124 1.87 3.73 -10.55
N PHE A 125 2.02 3.58 -11.85
CA PHE A 125 2.91 4.35 -12.72
C PHE A 125 2.13 5.10 -13.82
N LYS A 126 0.87 5.47 -13.58
CA LYS A 126 -0.02 6.05 -14.60
C LYS A 126 0.57 7.30 -15.24
N GLY A 127 0.69 7.32 -16.56
CA GLY A 127 1.13 8.51 -17.31
C GLY A 127 2.60 8.90 -17.07
N SER A 128 3.39 8.02 -16.46
CA SER A 128 4.81 8.27 -16.22
C SER A 128 5.66 7.97 -17.47
N ASP A 129 6.83 8.60 -17.52
CA ASP A 129 7.86 8.29 -18.49
C ASP A 129 8.93 7.41 -17.82
N LEU A 130 8.93 6.12 -18.17
CA LEU A 130 9.83 5.10 -17.63
C LEU A 130 10.87 4.68 -18.67
N THR A 131 11.11 5.50 -19.71
CA THR A 131 12.04 5.13 -20.79
C THR A 131 13.40 4.71 -20.22
N GLU A 132 13.87 3.53 -20.63
CA GLU A 132 15.17 2.97 -20.19
C GLU A 132 15.28 2.70 -18.68
N CYS A 133 14.16 2.54 -17.96
CA CYS A 133 14.18 2.04 -16.57
C CYS A 133 14.55 0.56 -16.47
N THR A 134 15.03 0.17 -15.29
CA THR A 134 15.34 -1.21 -14.93
C THR A 134 14.46 -1.67 -13.76
N PHE A 135 13.85 -2.86 -13.86
CA PHE A 135 13.03 -3.48 -12.80
C PHE A 135 13.52 -4.91 -12.47
N GLU A 136 14.79 -5.23 -12.72
CA GLU A 136 15.27 -6.62 -12.59
C GLU A 136 15.00 -7.22 -11.22
N ASN A 137 14.48 -8.44 -11.17
CA ASN A 137 14.09 -9.15 -9.94
C ASN A 137 13.03 -8.41 -9.08
N ALA A 138 12.33 -7.42 -9.61
CA ALA A 138 11.33 -6.69 -8.83
C ALA A 138 10.04 -7.50 -8.63
N ASN A 139 9.39 -7.28 -7.48
CA ASN A 139 8.03 -7.76 -7.25
C ASN A 139 7.01 -6.73 -7.74
N LEU A 140 6.40 -7.02 -8.89
CA LEU A 140 5.41 -6.16 -9.53
C LEU A 140 3.97 -6.62 -9.26
N THR A 141 3.75 -7.50 -8.28
CA THR A 141 2.43 -8.05 -7.99
C THR A 141 1.36 -6.95 -7.88
N LYS A 142 0.32 -7.03 -8.73
CA LYS A 142 -0.79 -6.07 -8.84
C LYS A 142 -0.37 -4.62 -9.19
N THR A 143 0.83 -4.42 -9.74
CA THR A 143 1.30 -3.11 -10.19
C THR A 143 0.55 -2.65 -11.44
N LEU A 144 0.26 -1.35 -11.51
CA LEU A 144 -0.52 -0.74 -12.59
C LEU A 144 0.34 0.21 -13.44
N PHE A 145 0.63 -0.22 -14.68
CA PHE A 145 1.17 0.63 -15.74
C PHE A 145 0.03 1.06 -16.67
N ARG A 146 -0.26 2.36 -16.73
CA ARG A 146 -1.38 2.87 -17.53
C ARG A 146 -1.02 4.16 -18.26
N ASN A 147 -1.18 4.17 -19.58
CA ASN A 147 -0.80 5.31 -20.42
C ASN A 147 0.67 5.73 -20.20
N SER A 148 1.55 4.78 -19.86
CA SER A 148 2.94 5.04 -19.48
C SER A 148 3.86 4.75 -20.66
N ASN A 149 5.01 5.43 -20.71
CA ASN A 149 6.04 5.14 -21.71
C ASN A 149 7.03 4.11 -21.17
N LEU A 150 6.97 2.87 -21.67
CA LEU A 150 7.83 1.75 -21.26
C LEU A 150 8.88 1.41 -22.32
N ASN A 151 9.24 2.37 -23.17
CA ASN A 151 10.21 2.16 -24.23
C ASN A 151 11.56 1.70 -23.65
N LYS A 152 12.05 0.54 -24.10
CA LYS A 152 13.32 -0.07 -23.66
C LYS A 152 13.44 -0.27 -22.14
N VAL A 153 12.33 -0.49 -21.45
CA VAL A 153 12.38 -0.90 -20.04
C VAL A 153 12.88 -2.35 -19.93
N THR A 154 13.62 -2.66 -18.89
CA THR A 154 14.07 -4.03 -18.59
C THR A 154 13.25 -4.63 -17.45
N PHE A 155 12.65 -5.80 -17.68
CA PHE A 155 11.82 -6.51 -16.68
C PHE A 155 12.33 -7.94 -16.39
N ASN A 156 13.64 -8.18 -16.44
CA ASN A 156 14.16 -9.54 -16.26
C ASN A 156 13.83 -10.11 -14.87
N ASN A 157 13.38 -11.36 -14.81
CA ASN A 157 13.11 -12.12 -13.58
C ASN A 157 12.10 -11.47 -12.62
N CYS A 158 11.11 -10.73 -13.11
CA CYS A 158 10.12 -10.08 -12.24
C CYS A 158 8.99 -11.03 -11.79
N ILE A 159 8.31 -10.66 -10.69
CA ILE A 159 7.04 -11.28 -10.30
C ILE A 159 5.88 -10.46 -10.86
N TYR A 160 5.14 -11.01 -11.82
CA TYR A 160 4.07 -10.28 -12.53
C TYR A 160 2.65 -10.56 -12.04
N VAL A 161 2.43 -11.28 -10.95
CA VAL A 161 1.08 -11.74 -10.54
C VAL A 161 0.06 -10.59 -10.52
N GLY A 162 -0.96 -10.66 -11.37
CA GLY A 162 -1.98 -9.61 -11.50
C GLY A 162 -1.49 -8.24 -12.01
N THR A 163 -0.29 -8.15 -12.59
CA THR A 163 0.26 -6.91 -13.17
C THR A 163 -0.56 -6.48 -14.38
N TYR A 164 -0.73 -5.16 -14.51
CA TYR A 164 -1.58 -4.59 -15.54
C TYR A 164 -0.85 -3.56 -16.40
N PHE A 165 -0.66 -3.88 -17.68
CA PHE A 165 -0.15 -2.99 -18.71
C PHE A 165 -1.30 -2.51 -19.59
N LYS A 166 -1.71 -1.24 -19.46
CA LYS A 166 -2.81 -0.67 -20.27
C LYS A 166 -2.40 0.55 -21.07
N ARG A 167 -2.55 0.51 -22.39
CA ARG A 167 -2.26 1.64 -23.30
C ARG A 167 -0.86 2.22 -23.09
N CYS A 168 0.12 1.37 -22.83
CA CYS A 168 1.52 1.74 -22.68
C CYS A 168 2.24 1.71 -24.03
N ASN A 169 3.32 2.48 -24.14
CA ASN A 169 4.27 2.29 -25.23
C ASN A 169 5.20 1.14 -24.89
N LEU A 170 5.01 -0.01 -25.53
CA LEU A 170 5.81 -1.22 -25.30
C LEU A 170 6.96 -1.39 -26.29
N THR A 171 7.30 -0.35 -27.06
CA THR A 171 8.30 -0.47 -28.14
C THR A 171 9.66 -0.90 -27.60
N GLY A 172 10.20 -1.99 -28.15
CA GLY A 172 11.52 -2.51 -27.79
C GLY A 172 11.57 -3.19 -26.43
N LEU A 173 10.42 -3.54 -25.85
CA LEU A 173 10.36 -4.43 -24.70
C LEU A 173 10.68 -5.86 -25.11
N VAL A 174 11.48 -6.52 -24.29
CA VAL A 174 11.85 -7.93 -24.43
C VAL A 174 11.38 -8.64 -23.17
N PHE A 175 10.44 -9.57 -23.33
CA PHE A 175 9.94 -10.44 -22.26
C PHE A 175 10.40 -11.89 -22.45
N ASP A 176 11.57 -12.07 -23.07
CA ASP A 176 12.07 -13.39 -23.44
C ASP A 176 12.28 -14.26 -22.21
N GLY A 177 11.74 -15.48 -22.23
CA GLY A 177 11.84 -16.43 -21.12
C GLY A 177 11.05 -16.06 -19.86
N GLU A 178 10.42 -14.88 -19.80
CA GLU A 178 9.66 -14.43 -18.62
C GLU A 178 8.41 -15.29 -18.37
N THR A 179 7.91 -15.26 -17.13
CA THR A 179 6.74 -16.06 -16.73
C THR A 179 5.55 -15.19 -16.36
N PHE A 180 4.48 -15.28 -17.16
CA PHE A 180 3.20 -14.59 -16.98
C PHE A 180 2.11 -15.54 -16.49
N ARG A 181 2.01 -15.71 -15.18
CA ARG A 181 0.93 -16.48 -14.54
C ARG A 181 0.02 -15.57 -13.72
N SER A 182 -1.17 -16.08 -13.43
CA SER A 182 -2.11 -15.46 -12.50
C SER A 182 -2.57 -14.09 -13.00
N ASN A 183 -3.13 -14.07 -14.21
CA ASN A 183 -3.90 -12.95 -14.75
C ASN A 183 -3.07 -11.68 -15.05
N VAL A 184 -1.90 -11.83 -15.69
CA VAL A 184 -1.17 -10.70 -16.27
C VAL A 184 -1.90 -10.21 -17.52
N GLN A 185 -2.12 -8.90 -17.65
CA GLN A 185 -2.91 -8.36 -18.76
C GLN A 185 -2.20 -7.21 -19.50
N PHE A 186 -2.37 -7.19 -20.83
CA PHE A 186 -1.71 -6.26 -21.74
C PHE A 186 -2.72 -5.46 -22.60
N ARG A 187 -3.68 -4.77 -21.97
CA ARG A 187 -4.83 -4.19 -22.69
C ARG A 187 -4.52 -2.93 -23.49
N GLY A 188 -4.83 -2.96 -24.79
CA GLY A 188 -4.77 -1.78 -25.66
C GLY A 188 -3.35 -1.30 -25.91
N ASN A 189 -2.38 -2.21 -25.88
CA ASN A 189 -1.00 -1.98 -26.30
C ASN A 189 -0.82 -2.45 -27.74
N ASP A 190 0.18 -1.91 -28.45
CA ASP A 190 0.64 -2.42 -29.73
C ASP A 190 1.65 -3.55 -29.48
N LEU A 191 1.14 -4.79 -29.39
CA LEU A 191 1.94 -5.96 -28.99
C LEU A 191 2.91 -6.45 -30.06
N LYS A 192 2.78 -5.99 -31.31
CA LYS A 192 3.75 -6.27 -32.39
C LYS A 192 5.12 -5.65 -32.14
N LYS A 193 5.22 -4.78 -31.14
CA LYS A 193 6.46 -4.05 -30.78
C LYS A 193 7.14 -4.58 -29.51
N ALA A 194 6.62 -5.67 -28.93
CA ALA A 194 7.19 -6.35 -27.78
C ALA A 194 7.52 -7.81 -28.16
N ASP A 195 8.63 -8.32 -27.64
CA ASP A 195 9.03 -9.72 -27.81
C ASP A 195 8.59 -10.56 -26.61
N PHE A 196 8.15 -11.79 -26.86
CA PHE A 196 7.71 -12.78 -25.89
C PHE A 196 8.39 -14.14 -26.13
N ASN A 197 9.52 -14.18 -26.83
CA ASN A 197 10.16 -15.41 -27.26
C ASN A 197 10.54 -16.30 -26.06
N GLY A 198 10.10 -17.56 -26.04
CA GLY A 198 10.34 -18.47 -24.91
C GLY A 198 9.56 -18.13 -23.63
N ALA A 199 8.73 -17.08 -23.62
CA ALA A 199 7.95 -16.72 -22.44
C ALA A 199 6.95 -17.82 -22.07
N THR A 200 6.78 -18.06 -20.78
CA THR A 200 5.79 -19.01 -20.25
C THR A 200 4.55 -18.28 -19.77
N MET A 201 3.35 -18.74 -20.12
CA MET A 201 2.11 -18.05 -19.72
C MET A 201 0.93 -18.99 -19.47
N ASP A 202 -0.03 -18.54 -18.67
CA ASP A 202 -1.29 -19.24 -18.49
C ASP A 202 -2.21 -19.12 -19.74
N GLN A 203 -3.23 -19.98 -19.81
CA GLN A 203 -4.14 -20.03 -20.96
C GLN A 203 -4.92 -18.72 -21.17
N LEU A 204 -5.21 -17.99 -20.09
CA LEU A 204 -5.96 -16.74 -20.13
C LEU A 204 -5.09 -15.64 -20.77
N THR A 205 -3.86 -15.48 -20.30
CA THR A 205 -2.89 -14.54 -20.86
C THR A 205 -2.56 -14.88 -22.31
N TYR A 206 -2.35 -16.16 -22.65
CA TYR A 206 -2.12 -16.59 -24.05
C TYR A 206 -3.27 -16.18 -24.98
N ASN A 207 -4.52 -16.49 -24.61
CA ASN A 207 -5.68 -16.15 -25.42
C ASN A 207 -5.81 -14.64 -25.63
N PHE A 208 -5.49 -13.85 -24.60
CA PHE A 208 -5.52 -12.39 -24.67
C PHE A 208 -4.46 -11.84 -25.63
N LEU A 209 -3.21 -12.29 -25.49
CA LEU A 209 -2.11 -11.86 -26.35
C LEU A 209 -2.36 -12.26 -27.81
N LYS A 210 -2.88 -13.48 -28.04
CA LYS A 210 -3.22 -13.98 -29.37
C LYS A 210 -4.31 -13.15 -30.04
N ALA A 211 -5.35 -12.76 -29.29
CA ALA A 211 -6.41 -11.89 -29.80
C ALA A 211 -5.96 -10.44 -30.06
N SER A 212 -4.77 -10.08 -29.61
CA SER A 212 -4.17 -8.75 -29.71
C SER A 212 -2.97 -8.71 -30.66
N ASP A 213 -2.88 -9.69 -31.57
CA ASP A 213 -1.83 -9.83 -32.60
C ASP A 213 -0.38 -9.86 -32.08
N ALA A 214 -0.12 -10.36 -30.88
CA ALA A 214 1.25 -10.60 -30.43
C ALA A 214 1.91 -11.75 -31.23
N ASP A 215 3.22 -11.68 -31.46
CA ASP A 215 3.97 -12.86 -31.90
C ASP A 215 4.10 -13.83 -30.73
N LEU A 216 3.56 -15.04 -30.90
CA LEU A 216 3.53 -16.09 -29.90
C LEU A 216 4.15 -17.39 -30.44
N SER A 217 4.97 -17.30 -31.49
CA SER A 217 5.49 -18.47 -32.19
C SER A 217 6.31 -19.41 -31.29
N ASN A 218 6.98 -18.86 -30.28
CA ASN A 218 7.90 -19.58 -29.38
C ASN A 218 7.47 -19.53 -27.91
N VAL A 219 6.20 -19.24 -27.60
CA VAL A 219 5.74 -19.20 -26.20
C VAL A 219 5.40 -20.58 -25.66
N ILE A 220 5.55 -20.75 -24.36
CA ILE A 220 5.21 -21.97 -23.64
C ILE A 220 3.89 -21.75 -22.88
N ILE A 221 2.85 -22.49 -23.24
CA ILE A 221 1.57 -22.44 -22.51
C ILE A 221 1.66 -23.39 -21.31
N HIS A 222 1.56 -22.84 -20.11
CA HIS A 222 1.49 -23.62 -18.88
C HIS A 222 0.08 -24.20 -18.69
N LYS A 223 -0.03 -25.53 -18.77
CA LYS A 223 -1.27 -26.29 -18.53
C LYS A 223 -1.29 -26.75 -17.06
N GLY A 224 -1.69 -25.89 -16.13
CA GLY A 224 -1.81 -26.21 -14.69
C GLY A 224 -2.86 -25.34 -14.01
N GLY A 225 -3.72 -25.95 -13.20
CA GLY A 225 -4.94 -25.37 -12.61
C GLY A 225 -4.73 -24.22 -11.62
N LEU A 226 -5.86 -23.60 -11.24
CA LEU A 226 -5.99 -22.47 -10.31
C LEU A 226 -5.04 -22.51 -9.13
#